data_AF-A0A3B8VK55-F1
#
_entry.id   AF-A0A3B8VK55-F1
#
_cell.length_a   1.000
_cell.length_b   1.000
_cell.length_c   1.000
_cell.angle_alpha   90.00
_cell.angle_beta   90.00
_cell.angle_gamma   90.00
#
_symmetry.space_group_name_H-M   'P 1'
#
loop_
_entity.id
_entity.type
_entity.pdbx_description
1 polymer ?
#
loop_
_entity_poly.entity_id
_entity_poly.type
_entity_poly.pdbx_seq_one_letter_code
_entity_poly.pdbx_strand_id
1 'polypeptide(L)'
;LADGVKMAKSAGNSFILSDIEAKGIDPLAFRYLCMTARYRTRLNFTFTSLKAAQRGLHRLKNRVWEWSSLPAGESVDDEAVAEWNAKFLDRVNDNLDIPGALTVTWAMAKSRLSGQTKLAIIREFDKVLALDLESVTEQNQVPV
;
A
#
# COMPACT_ATOMS: atom_id res chain seq x y z
N LEU A 1 18.28 -3.74 7.85
CA LEU A 1 18.67 -3.89 9.27
C LEU A 1 17.50 -4.52 10.02
N ALA A 2 17.73 -5.20 11.14
CA ALA A 2 16.72 -5.54 12.13
C ALA A 2 17.13 -4.88 13.44
N ASP A 3 16.28 -4.00 13.98
CA ASP A 3 16.56 -3.21 15.18
C ASP A 3 17.94 -2.50 15.14
N GLY A 4 18.29 -1.94 13.98
CA GLY A 4 19.55 -1.24 13.75
C GLY A 4 20.75 -2.14 13.42
N VAL A 5 20.62 -3.46 13.54
CA VAL A 5 21.70 -4.43 13.31
C VAL A 5 21.55 -5.10 11.93
N LYS A 6 22.65 -5.54 11.33
CA LYS A 6 22.60 -6.34 10.10
C LYS A 6 21.81 -7.63 10.37
N MET A 7 20.85 -7.95 9.49
CA MET A 7 20.17 -9.25 9.53
C MET A 7 21.14 -10.34 9.10
N ALA A 8 21.36 -11.33 9.94
CA ALA A 8 22.22 -12.47 9.65
C ALA A 8 21.73 -13.70 10.43
N LYS A 9 21.77 -14.87 9.78
CA LYS A 9 21.40 -16.14 10.43
C LYS A 9 22.22 -16.41 11.69
N SER A 10 23.53 -16.12 11.64
CA SER A 10 24.44 -16.27 12.79
C SER A 10 24.13 -15.31 13.94
N ALA A 11 23.47 -14.18 13.67
CA ALA A 11 23.06 -13.22 14.69
C ALA A 11 21.65 -13.51 15.25
N GLY A 12 20.96 -14.54 14.75
CA GLY A 12 19.63 -14.94 15.22
C GLY A 12 18.51 -13.91 14.95
N ASN A 13 18.76 -12.90 14.12
CA ASN A 13 17.85 -11.76 13.86
C ASN A 13 17.34 -11.74 12.40
N SER A 14 17.33 -12.89 11.74
CA SER A 14 16.70 -13.07 10.42
C SER A 14 15.28 -13.58 10.59
N PHE A 15 14.34 -13.02 9.82
CA PHE A 15 12.95 -13.42 9.82
C PHE A 15 12.54 -13.88 8.42
N ILE A 16 11.70 -14.90 8.34
CA ILE A 16 11.03 -15.35 7.12
C ILE A 16 9.52 -15.04 7.18
N LEU A 17 8.80 -15.21 6.07
CA LEU A 17 7.37 -14.89 6.01
C LEU A 17 6.54 -15.68 7.03
N SER A 18 6.87 -16.95 7.28
CA SER A 18 6.17 -17.74 8.30
C SER A 18 6.34 -17.18 9.72
N ASP A 19 7.45 -16.51 10.02
CA ASP A 19 7.64 -15.85 11.32
C ASP A 19 6.74 -14.61 11.48
N ILE A 20 6.45 -13.95 10.35
CA ILE A 20 5.54 -12.81 10.28
C ILE A 20 4.09 -13.30 10.46
N GLU A 21 3.71 -14.34 9.73
CA GLU A 21 2.38 -14.96 9.80
C GLU A 21 2.10 -15.53 11.19
N ALA A 22 3.07 -16.20 11.82
CA ALA A 22 2.94 -16.73 13.19
C ALA A 22 2.68 -15.65 14.25
N LYS A 23 2.93 -14.37 13.93
CA LYS A 23 2.62 -13.21 14.78
C LYS A 23 1.27 -12.55 14.44
N GLY A 24 0.48 -13.17 13.56
CA GLY A 24 -0.81 -12.64 13.11
C GLY A 24 -0.68 -11.39 12.24
N ILE A 25 0.43 -11.26 11.51
CA ILE A 25 0.69 -10.13 10.62
C ILE A 25 0.48 -10.57 9.16
N ASP A 26 -0.27 -9.78 8.39
CA ASP A 26 -0.46 -10.00 6.95
C ASP A 26 0.90 -9.89 6.21
N PRO A 27 1.33 -10.89 5.43
CA PRO A 27 2.54 -10.79 4.61
C PRO A 27 2.59 -9.56 3.70
N LEU A 28 1.44 -9.06 3.21
CA LEU A 28 1.37 -7.83 2.42
C LEU A 28 1.76 -6.59 3.23
N ALA A 29 1.66 -6.62 4.56
CA ALA A 29 2.19 -5.55 5.40
C ALA A 29 3.70 -5.41 5.28
N PHE A 30 4.45 -6.50 5.02
CA PHE A 30 5.88 -6.42 4.74
C PHE A 30 6.14 -5.76 3.39
N ARG A 31 5.35 -6.10 2.36
CA ARG A 31 5.41 -5.43 1.05
C ARG A 31 5.14 -3.93 1.20
N TYR A 32 4.09 -3.56 1.92
CA TYR A 32 3.78 -2.16 2.24
C TYR A 32 4.91 -1.47 3.01
N LEU A 33 5.54 -2.15 3.99
CA LEU A 33 6.69 -1.62 4.71
C LEU A 33 7.85 -1.30 3.76
N CYS A 34 8.17 -2.19 2.82
CA CYS A 34 9.21 -1.96 1.82
C CYS A 34 8.93 -0.75 0.93
N MET A 35 7.65 -0.43 0.67
CA MET A 35 7.25 0.76 -0.09
C MET A 35 7.51 2.08 0.64
N THR A 36 7.71 2.05 1.97
CA THR A 36 7.98 3.27 2.76
C THR A 36 9.42 3.77 2.65
N ALA A 37 10.32 2.98 2.03
CA ALA A 37 11.71 3.34 1.83
C ALA A 37 12.11 3.23 0.35
N ARG A 38 13.03 4.09 -0.11
CA ARG A 38 13.58 3.98 -1.47
C ARG A 38 14.41 2.69 -1.54
N TYR A 39 14.37 1.97 -2.67
CA TYR A 39 15.08 0.70 -2.83
C TYR A 39 16.59 0.77 -2.51
N ARG A 40 17.22 1.92 -2.81
CA ARG A 40 18.65 2.17 -2.56
C ARG A 40 18.99 2.52 -1.11
N THR A 41 17.99 2.67 -0.24
CA THR A 41 18.18 3.05 1.16
C THR A 41 18.10 1.82 2.07
N ARG A 42 18.80 1.86 3.20
CA ARG A 42 18.75 0.77 4.19
C ARG A 42 17.41 0.84 4.94
N LEU A 43 16.51 -0.09 4.67
CA LEU A 43 15.33 -0.30 5.49
C LEU A 43 15.72 -0.87 6.86
N ASN A 44 15.26 -0.24 7.94
CA ASN A 44 15.36 -0.79 9.29
C ASN A 44 14.06 -1.52 9.65
N PHE A 45 14.09 -2.84 9.55
CA PHE A 45 12.99 -3.71 9.96
C PHE A 45 12.90 -3.76 11.48
N THR A 46 11.68 -3.57 11.99
CA THR A 46 11.31 -3.85 13.38
C THR A 46 9.89 -4.39 13.36
N PHE A 47 9.48 -5.19 14.34
CA PHE A 47 8.07 -5.58 14.42
C PHE A 47 7.15 -4.37 14.67
N THR A 48 7.66 -3.31 15.30
CA THR A 48 6.93 -2.05 15.48
C THR A 48 6.65 -1.37 14.14
N SER A 49 7.64 -1.25 13.27
CA SER A 49 7.48 -0.67 11.93
C SER A 49 6.59 -1.54 11.04
N LEU A 50 6.70 -2.87 11.15
CA LEU A 50 5.84 -3.80 10.42
C LEU A 50 4.37 -3.69 10.85
N LYS A 51 4.09 -3.63 12.17
CA LYS A 51 2.73 -3.38 12.68
C LYS A 51 2.18 -2.02 12.25
N ALA A 52 3.03 -1.00 12.16
CA ALA A 52 2.64 0.31 11.62
C ALA A 52 2.29 0.23 10.12
N ALA A 53 3.08 -0.50 9.34
CA ALA A 53 2.79 -0.77 7.93
C ALA A 53 1.47 -1.53 7.75
N GLN A 54 1.21 -2.56 8.56
CA GLN A 54 -0.07 -3.27 8.56
C GLN A 54 -1.26 -2.33 8.79
N ARG A 55 -1.19 -1.47 9.82
CA ARG A 55 -2.24 -0.47 10.06
C ARG A 55 -2.41 0.49 8.88
N GLY A 56 -1.31 0.89 8.22
CA GLY A 56 -1.35 1.69 7.00
C GLY A 56 -2.09 0.98 5.87
N LEU A 57 -1.72 -0.27 5.60
CA LEU A 57 -2.37 -1.12 4.60
C LEU A 57 -3.86 -1.31 4.89
N HIS A 58 -4.23 -1.67 6.14
CA HIS A 58 -5.62 -1.84 6.53
C HIS A 58 -6.44 -0.57 6.32
N ARG A 59 -5.87 0.60 6.66
CA ARG A 59 -6.55 1.89 6.39
C ARG A 59 -6.77 2.12 4.90
N LEU A 60 -5.80 1.78 4.05
CA LEU A 60 -5.95 1.92 2.60
C LEU A 60 -7.02 0.96 2.08
N LYS A 61 -7.00 -0.30 2.50
CA LYS A 61 -8.02 -1.31 2.20
C LYS A 61 -9.42 -0.85 2.64
N ASN A 62 -9.56 -0.30 3.85
CA ASN A 62 -10.83 0.24 4.35
C ASN A 62 -11.35 1.39 3.48
N ARG A 63 -10.47 2.28 3.00
CA ARG A 63 -10.89 3.34 2.06
C ARG A 63 -11.43 2.78 0.75
N VAL A 64 -10.75 1.78 0.19
CA VAL A 64 -11.21 1.10 -1.03
C VAL A 64 -12.57 0.43 -0.80
N TRP A 65 -12.74 -0.25 0.33
CA TRP A 65 -14.02 -0.85 0.74
C TRP A 65 -15.14 0.19 0.87
N GLU A 66 -14.88 1.31 1.56
CA GLU A 66 -15.83 2.41 1.70
C GLU A 66 -16.30 2.93 0.34
N TRP A 67 -15.37 3.16 -0.60
CA TRP A 67 -15.72 3.63 -1.95
C TRP A 67 -16.51 2.59 -2.74
N SER A 68 -16.17 1.30 -2.62
CA SER A 68 -16.88 0.21 -3.31
C SER A 68 -18.32 0.01 -2.80
N SER A 69 -18.58 0.42 -1.56
CA SER A 69 -19.92 0.35 -0.95
C SER A 69 -20.82 1.54 -1.34
N LEU A 70 -20.30 2.56 -2.03
CA LEU A 70 -21.08 3.69 -2.50
C LEU A 70 -21.89 3.31 -3.76
N PRO A 71 -23.10 3.88 -3.95
CA PRO A 71 -23.91 3.60 -5.13
C PRO A 71 -23.14 3.89 -6.44
N ALA A 72 -23.26 3.00 -7.42
CA ALA A 72 -22.62 3.12 -8.73
C ALA A 72 -23.23 4.20 -9.65
N GLY A 73 -23.85 5.25 -9.07
CA GLY A 73 -24.59 6.26 -9.80
C GLY A 73 -23.77 7.42 -10.36
N GLU A 74 -22.50 7.54 -9.97
CA GLU A 74 -21.60 8.60 -10.45
C GLU A 74 -20.69 8.06 -11.57
N SER A 75 -20.63 8.79 -12.68
CA SER A 75 -19.70 8.49 -13.78
C SER A 75 -18.25 8.64 -13.30
N VAL A 76 -17.37 7.80 -13.85
CA VAL A 76 -15.91 7.95 -13.68
C VAL A 76 -15.44 9.18 -14.46
N ASP A 77 -14.62 10.01 -13.82
CA ASP A 77 -13.94 11.13 -14.46
C ASP A 77 -12.63 10.66 -15.08
N ASP A 78 -12.65 10.38 -16.38
CA ASP A 78 -11.48 9.84 -17.11
C ASP A 78 -10.31 10.82 -17.17
N GLU A 79 -10.56 12.14 -17.17
CA GLU A 79 -9.51 13.16 -17.15
C GLU A 79 -8.77 13.14 -15.82
N ALA A 80 -9.52 13.07 -14.71
CA ALA A 80 -8.92 12.89 -13.38
C ALA A 80 -8.14 11.56 -13.30
N VAL A 81 -8.66 10.47 -13.86
CA VAL A 81 -7.94 9.18 -13.88
C VAL A 81 -6.59 9.32 -14.57
N ALA A 82 -6.56 9.92 -15.77
CA ALA A 82 -5.33 10.15 -16.52
C ALA A 82 -4.35 11.06 -15.76
N GLU A 83 -4.83 12.15 -15.15
CA GLU A 83 -4.00 13.09 -14.40
C GLU A 83 -3.33 12.42 -13.19
N TRP A 84 -4.09 11.67 -12.39
CA TRP A 84 -3.55 11.00 -11.20
C TRP A 84 -2.62 9.84 -11.57
N ASN A 85 -2.90 9.12 -12.65
CA ASN A 85 -2.01 8.11 -13.21
C ASN A 85 -0.67 8.71 -13.65
N ALA A 86 -0.69 9.85 -14.35
CA ALA A 86 0.54 10.56 -14.72
C ALA A 86 1.36 10.95 -13.48
N LYS A 87 0.73 11.58 -12.47
CA LYS A 87 1.40 11.94 -11.21
C LYS A 87 2.02 10.75 -10.49
N PHE A 88 1.34 9.60 -10.48
CA PHE A 88 1.84 8.38 -9.86
C PHE A 88 3.03 7.82 -10.65
N LEU A 89 2.91 7.70 -11.97
CA LEU A 89 3.95 7.19 -12.85
C LEU A 89 5.18 8.09 -12.85
N ASP A 90 5.04 9.41 -12.73
CA ASP A 90 6.17 10.33 -12.58
C ASP A 90 7.02 9.97 -11.35
N ARG A 91 6.39 9.54 -10.24
CA ARG A 91 7.13 9.08 -9.04
C ARG A 91 7.78 7.73 -9.27
N VAL A 92 7.07 6.79 -9.87
CA VAL A 92 7.63 5.47 -10.18
C VAL A 92 8.83 5.58 -11.14
N ASN A 93 8.73 6.43 -12.16
CA ASN A 93 9.76 6.66 -13.16
C ASN A 93 10.93 7.50 -12.64
N ASP A 94 10.74 8.27 -11.56
CA ASP A 94 11.83 8.94 -10.83
C ASP A 94 12.61 7.94 -9.95
N ASN A 95 13.35 7.06 -10.63
CA ASN A 95 14.26 6.11 -9.99
C ASN A 95 13.55 5.26 -8.91
N LEU A 96 12.41 4.66 -9.29
CA LEU A 96 11.58 3.82 -8.43
C LEU A 96 11.25 4.50 -7.10
N ASP A 97 10.76 5.75 -7.15
CA ASP A 97 10.27 6.44 -5.96
C ASP A 97 8.91 5.91 -5.51
N ILE A 98 8.91 4.67 -5.03
CA ILE A 98 7.73 4.02 -4.46
C ILE A 98 7.21 4.74 -3.20
N PRO A 99 8.05 5.28 -2.29
CA PRO A 99 7.57 6.13 -1.20
C PRO A 99 6.82 7.38 -1.69
N GLY A 100 7.33 8.02 -2.75
CA GLY A 100 6.67 9.13 -3.42
C GLY A 100 5.36 8.71 -4.08
N ALA A 101 5.35 7.57 -4.77
CA ALA A 101 4.16 7.00 -5.38
C ALA A 101 3.07 6.68 -4.32
N LEU A 102 3.47 6.12 -3.18
CA LEU A 102 2.59 5.87 -2.03
C LEU A 102 2.04 7.18 -1.43
N THR A 103 2.83 8.25 -1.45
CA THR A 103 2.37 9.60 -1.05
C THR A 103 1.28 10.10 -2.01
N VAL A 104 1.45 9.91 -3.32
CA VAL A 104 0.43 10.24 -4.33
C VAL A 104 -0.83 9.40 -4.12
N THR A 105 -0.70 8.10 -3.84
CA THR A 105 -1.84 7.22 -3.50
C THR A 105 -2.67 7.78 -2.33
N TRP A 106 -2.02 8.19 -1.24
CA TRP A 106 -2.72 8.77 -0.09
C TRP A 106 -3.28 10.17 -0.35
N ALA A 107 -2.62 10.96 -1.20
CA ALA A 107 -3.15 12.25 -1.63
C ALA A 107 -4.43 12.07 -2.47
N MET A 108 -4.43 11.11 -3.40
CA MET A 108 -5.61 10.71 -4.18
C MET A 108 -6.75 10.23 -3.26
N ALA A 109 -6.45 9.36 -2.29
CA ALA A 109 -7.45 8.85 -1.35
C ALA A 109 -8.17 9.97 -0.56
N LYS A 110 -7.44 11.06 -0.25
CA LYS A 110 -7.95 12.24 0.48
C LYS A 110 -8.55 13.33 -0.42
N SER A 111 -8.48 13.17 -1.74
CA SER A 111 -9.04 14.14 -2.70
C SER A 111 -10.56 14.20 -2.61
N ARG A 112 -11.16 15.21 -3.27
CA ARG A 112 -12.62 15.38 -3.36
C ARG A 112 -13.27 14.59 -4.52
N LEU A 113 -12.50 13.73 -5.19
CA LEU A 113 -13.02 12.88 -6.27
C LEU A 113 -14.12 11.94 -5.78
N SER A 114 -15.00 11.55 -6.70
CA SER A 114 -16.02 10.53 -6.46
C SER A 114 -15.41 9.19 -6.06
N GLY A 115 -16.16 8.38 -5.32
CA GLY A 115 -15.74 7.02 -4.96
C GLY A 115 -15.41 6.17 -6.19
N GLN A 116 -16.24 6.25 -7.23
CA GLN A 116 -16.04 5.51 -8.48
C GLN A 116 -14.76 5.93 -9.20
N THR A 117 -14.45 7.23 -9.28
CA THR A 117 -13.19 7.71 -9.88
C THR A 117 -11.97 7.27 -9.05
N LYS A 118 -12.05 7.34 -7.71
CA LYS A 118 -10.98 6.85 -6.84
C LYS A 118 -10.73 5.35 -7.00
N LEU A 119 -11.79 4.56 -7.17
CA LEU A 119 -11.67 3.12 -7.45
C LEU A 119 -11.02 2.84 -8.81
N ALA A 120 -11.38 3.60 -9.85
CA ALA A 120 -10.72 3.48 -11.15
C ALA A 120 -9.22 3.80 -11.05
N ILE A 121 -8.85 4.87 -10.34
CA ILE A 121 -7.44 5.25 -10.14
C ILE A 121 -6.69 4.20 -9.31
N ILE A 122 -7.25 3.75 -8.18
CA ILE A 122 -6.54 2.82 -7.29
C ILE A 122 -6.28 1.48 -7.97
N ARG A 123 -7.18 1.01 -8.85
CA ARG A 123 -6.96 -0.19 -9.67
C ARG A 123 -5.73 -0.05 -10.57
N GLU A 124 -5.54 1.10 -11.20
CA GLU A 124 -4.35 1.38 -12.01
C GLU A 124 -3.08 1.43 -11.15
N PHE A 125 -3.15 2.05 -9.98
CA PHE A 125 -2.00 2.09 -9.05
C PHE A 125 -1.65 0.69 -8.54
N ASP A 126 -2.64 -0.15 -8.25
CA ASP A 126 -2.42 -1.48 -7.68
C ASP A 126 -1.80 -2.48 -8.66
N LYS A 127 -1.81 -2.21 -9.97
CA LYS A 127 -1.00 -2.95 -10.94
C LYS A 127 0.51 -2.85 -10.65
N VAL A 128 0.95 -1.74 -10.04
CA VAL A 128 2.34 -1.53 -9.62
C VAL A 128 2.52 -1.85 -8.14
N LEU A 129 1.61 -1.37 -7.28
CA LEU A 129 1.72 -1.59 -5.84
C LEU A 129 1.54 -3.08 -5.50
N ALA A 130 0.60 -3.77 -6.13
CA ALA A 130 0.24 -5.16 -5.88
C ALA A 130 0.02 -5.43 -4.38
N LEU A 131 -0.86 -4.64 -3.79
CA LEU A 131 -1.30 -4.74 -2.39
C LEU A 131 -2.63 -5.47 -2.26
N ASP A 132 -3.11 -6.05 -3.36
CA ASP A 132 -4.35 -6.82 -3.43
C ASP A 132 -5.51 -5.98 -2.87
N LEU A 133 -5.66 -4.77 -3.42
CA LEU A 133 -6.66 -3.80 -2.98
C LEU A 133 -8.04 -4.14 -3.55
N GLU A 134 -8.09 -4.84 -4.68
CA GLU A 134 -9.34 -5.25 -5.32
C GLU A 134 -10.04 -6.40 -4.56
N SER A 135 -9.29 -7.31 -3.93
CA SER A 135 -9.89 -8.41 -3.15
C SER A 135 -10.72 -7.91 -1.96
N VAL A 136 -10.51 -6.68 -1.50
CA VAL A 136 -11.31 -6.05 -0.44
C VAL A 136 -12.74 -5.77 -0.89
N THR A 137 -12.97 -5.62 -2.19
CA THR A 137 -14.33 -5.51 -2.74
C THR A 137 -15.05 -6.85 -2.76
N GLU A 138 -14.31 -7.97 -2.72
CA GLU A 138 -14.83 -9.34 -2.76
C GLU A 138 -14.93 -9.97 -1.37
N GLN A 139 -14.00 -9.64 -0.46
CA GLN A 139 -13.91 -10.18 0.89
C GLN A 139 -14.49 -9.17 1.90
N ASN A 140 -15.73 -9.43 2.31
CA ASN A 140 -16.34 -8.69 3.41
C ASN A 140 -15.51 -8.84 4.72
N GLN A 141 -15.17 -7.69 5.29
CA GLN A 141 -14.53 -7.44 6.60
C GLN A 141 -13.00 -7.50 6.62
N VAL A 142 -12.37 -6.32 6.48
CA VAL A 142 -11.05 -6.07 7.08
C VAL A 142 -11.23 -6.06 8.59
N PRO A 143 -10.49 -6.88 9.37
CA PRO A 143 -10.53 -6.80 10.82
C PRO A 143 -10.11 -5.40 11.29
N VAL A 144 -10.98 -4.76 12.07
CA VAL A 144 -10.77 -3.43 12.67
C VAL A 144 -9.57 -3.44 13.61
#